data_AF-A0A963WF77-F1
#
_entry.id   AF-A0A963WF77-F1
#
_cell.length_a   1.000
_cell.length_b   1.000
_cell.length_c   1.000
_cell.angle_alpha   90.00
_cell.angle_beta   90.00
_cell.angle_gamma   90.00
#
_symmetry.space_group_name_H-M   'P 1'
#
loop_
_entity.id
_entity.type
_entity.pdbx_description
1 polymer ?
#
loop_
_entity_poly.entity_id
_entity_poly.type
_entity_poly.pdbx_seq_one_letter_code
_entity_poly.pdbx_strand_id
1 'polypeptide(L)'
;MRRSTLLFSAAAIALVIGGWPALSRVYHSYVQRHEQAARQQQLSQETAQLKAELQTSKPALLAELQQLQTAGLHQEVLAKASRYRLTDDPDIGAIYRQSAQELSLQQTLAKLERLAAEHCNEADVRRHLQEVMAQVQASGTPSNSSTWTIRRLDTDAFIAPIQSHLRATAARSKETEEHEHDSHIDSVDELFGVDHPARLSPALAYALMQGKPVAPQICVWSVQGEAALGALTQNAAKLFELTIWMAASATERGMEYNVLRIQGF
;
A
#
# COMPACT_ATOMS: atom_id res chain seq x y z
N MET A 1 85.15 -3.22 27.84
CA MET A 1 84.09 -3.26 26.82
C MET A 1 82.73 -3.37 27.50
N ARG A 2 82.01 -2.24 27.63
CA ARG A 2 80.63 -2.13 28.12
C ARG A 2 79.73 -1.98 26.89
N ARG A 3 78.87 -2.95 26.57
CA ARG A 3 77.75 -2.83 25.59
C ARG A 3 77.04 -4.18 25.40
N SER A 4 76.24 -4.64 26.37
CA SER A 4 75.34 -5.80 26.11
C SER A 4 74.07 -5.87 26.96
N THR A 5 73.83 -4.96 27.92
CA THR A 5 72.67 -5.07 28.84
C THR A 5 71.45 -4.23 28.47
N LEU A 6 71.43 -3.59 27.30
CA LEU A 6 70.27 -2.80 26.83
C LEU A 6 69.39 -3.49 25.78
N LEU A 7 69.74 -4.71 25.34
CA LEU A 7 68.98 -5.42 24.30
C LEU A 7 67.94 -6.42 24.84
N PHE A 8 68.02 -6.82 26.11
CA PHE A 8 67.04 -7.74 26.70
C PHE A 8 65.79 -7.05 27.24
N SER A 9 65.87 -5.77 27.60
CA SER A 9 64.72 -4.98 28.08
C SER A 9 63.80 -4.49 26.94
N ALA A 10 64.31 -4.32 25.72
CA ALA A 10 63.49 -3.92 24.57
C ALA A 10 62.64 -5.09 24.01
N ALA A 11 63.12 -6.34 24.10
CA ALA A 11 62.39 -7.50 23.62
C ALA A 11 61.17 -7.85 24.50
N ALA A 12 61.24 -7.59 25.81
CA ALA A 12 60.11 -7.79 26.72
C ALA A 12 59.01 -6.73 26.51
N ILE A 13 59.38 -5.48 26.21
CA ILE A 13 58.43 -4.38 25.98
C ILE A 13 57.75 -4.51 24.61
N ALA A 14 58.46 -5.00 23.59
CA ALA A 14 57.89 -5.25 22.26
C ALA A 14 56.83 -6.37 22.25
N LEU A 15 56.99 -7.41 23.09
CA LEU A 15 55.98 -8.47 23.25
C LEU A 15 54.74 -7.99 24.03
N VAL A 16 54.90 -7.06 24.97
CA VAL A 16 53.79 -6.51 25.76
C VAL A 16 52.96 -5.52 24.93
N ILE A 17 53.59 -4.67 24.10
CA ILE A 17 52.86 -3.66 23.30
C ILE A 17 52.24 -4.27 22.02
N GLY A 18 52.87 -5.29 21.42
CA GLY A 18 52.36 -5.95 20.21
C GLY A 18 51.19 -6.93 20.44
N GLY A 19 51.04 -7.47 21.66
CA GLY A 19 49.97 -8.41 22.00
C GLY A 19 48.66 -7.76 22.47
N TRP A 20 48.70 -6.50 22.89
CA TRP A 20 47.58 -5.77 23.50
C TRP A 20 46.34 -5.63 22.58
N PRO A 21 46.48 -5.34 21.26
CA PRO A 21 45.34 -5.27 20.36
C PRO A 21 44.72 -6.64 20.04
N ALA A 22 45.52 -7.71 20.06
CA ALA A 22 45.04 -9.07 19.83
C ALA A 22 44.33 -9.63 21.07
N LEU A 23 44.90 -9.40 22.26
CA LEU A 23 44.29 -9.76 23.54
C LEU A 23 43.00 -8.97 23.81
N SER A 24 42.94 -7.68 23.46
CA SER A 24 41.71 -6.89 23.58
C SER A 24 40.62 -7.37 22.63
N ARG A 25 40.95 -7.77 21.39
CA ARG A 25 39.99 -8.39 20.46
C ARG A 25 39.50 -9.75 20.95
N VAL A 26 40.40 -10.59 21.48
CA VAL A 26 40.01 -11.89 22.07
C VAL A 26 39.12 -11.67 23.29
N TYR A 27 39.48 -10.75 24.19
CA TYR A 27 38.67 -10.40 25.36
C TYR A 27 37.32 -9.81 24.98
N HIS A 28 37.24 -8.86 24.03
CA HIS A 28 35.98 -8.34 23.54
C HIS A 28 35.11 -9.42 22.89
N SER A 29 35.72 -10.32 22.10
CA SER A 29 34.98 -11.44 21.52
C SER A 29 34.49 -12.43 22.58
N TYR A 30 35.27 -12.64 23.65
CA TYR A 30 34.91 -13.48 24.79
C TYR A 30 33.77 -12.86 25.60
N VAL A 31 33.87 -11.57 25.94
CA VAL A 31 32.81 -10.81 26.62
C VAL A 31 31.54 -10.79 25.78
N GLN A 32 31.62 -10.51 24.48
CA GLN A 32 30.47 -10.56 23.58
C GLN A 32 29.83 -11.95 23.53
N ARG A 33 30.63 -13.03 23.47
CA ARG A 33 30.10 -14.41 23.50
C ARG A 33 29.44 -14.73 24.84
N HIS A 34 30.02 -14.28 25.95
CA HIS A 34 29.43 -14.48 27.28
C HIS A 34 28.14 -13.68 27.47
N GLU A 35 28.10 -12.44 27.02
CA GLU A 35 26.87 -11.64 27.02
C GLU A 35 25.80 -12.25 26.10
N GLN A 36 26.18 -12.76 24.93
CA GLN A 36 25.26 -13.47 24.03
C GLN A 36 24.74 -14.75 24.66
N ALA A 37 25.60 -15.55 25.29
CA ALA A 37 25.21 -16.78 25.99
C ALA A 37 24.29 -16.49 27.18
N ALA A 38 24.57 -15.44 27.96
CA ALA A 38 23.72 -15.00 29.07
C ALA A 38 22.35 -14.53 28.58
N ARG A 39 22.31 -13.73 27.49
CA ARG A 39 21.05 -13.33 26.85
C ARG A 39 20.27 -14.52 26.30
N GLN A 40 20.94 -15.49 25.67
CA GLN A 40 20.30 -16.72 25.19
C GLN A 40 19.73 -17.56 26.33
N GLN A 41 20.43 -17.66 27.45
CA GLN A 41 19.94 -18.34 28.65
C GLN A 41 18.74 -17.62 29.27
N GLN A 42 18.77 -16.30 29.33
CA GLN A 42 17.62 -15.52 29.83
C GLN A 42 16.40 -15.71 28.92
N LEU A 43 16.57 -15.61 27.60
CA LEU A 43 15.50 -15.83 26.63
C LEU A 43 14.92 -17.25 26.69
N SER A 44 15.76 -18.27 26.91
CA SER A 44 15.28 -19.65 27.03
C SER A 44 14.47 -19.88 28.31
N GLN A 45 14.88 -19.25 29.42
CA GLN A 45 14.12 -19.27 30.68
C GLN A 45 12.78 -18.54 30.55
N GLU A 46 12.78 -17.33 29.97
CA GLU A 46 11.55 -16.57 29.70
C GLU A 46 10.60 -17.34 28.78
N THR A 47 11.13 -17.96 27.73
CA THR A 47 10.34 -18.80 26.81
C THR A 47 9.74 -20.01 27.50
N ALA A 48 10.51 -20.68 28.38
CA ALA A 48 10.01 -21.83 29.14
C ALA A 48 8.90 -21.43 30.11
N GLN A 49 9.03 -20.28 30.78
CA GLN A 49 8.00 -19.74 31.66
C GLN A 49 6.71 -19.42 30.88
N LEU A 50 6.82 -18.74 29.74
CA LEU A 50 5.67 -18.43 28.89
C LEU A 50 5.00 -19.69 28.35
N LYS A 51 5.77 -20.72 27.98
CA LYS A 51 5.21 -22.03 27.56
C LYS A 51 4.45 -22.71 28.70
N ALA A 52 4.98 -22.68 29.92
CA ALA A 52 4.30 -23.25 31.09
C ALA A 52 3.01 -22.48 31.43
N GLU A 53 3.03 -21.14 31.36
CA GLU A 53 1.84 -20.31 31.51
C GLU A 53 0.79 -20.66 30.44
N LEU A 54 1.22 -20.83 29.19
CA LEU A 54 0.32 -21.20 28.09
C LEU A 54 -0.35 -22.55 28.34
N GLN A 55 0.37 -23.56 28.81
CA GLN A 55 -0.20 -24.89 29.05
C GLN A 55 -1.41 -24.86 30.01
N THR A 56 -1.43 -23.91 30.95
CA THR A 56 -2.50 -23.79 31.95
C THR A 56 -3.61 -22.83 31.54
N SER A 57 -3.30 -21.81 30.74
CA SER A 57 -4.20 -20.69 30.44
C SER A 57 -4.60 -20.56 28.96
N LYS A 58 -4.06 -21.41 28.07
CA LYS A 58 -4.26 -21.32 26.60
C LYS A 58 -5.73 -21.19 26.20
N PRO A 59 -6.70 -21.99 26.70
CA PRO A 59 -8.09 -21.87 26.27
C PRO A 59 -8.68 -20.50 26.60
N ALA A 60 -8.41 -19.97 27.79
CA ALA A 60 -8.90 -18.66 28.22
C ALA A 60 -8.24 -17.53 27.42
N LEU A 61 -6.93 -17.61 27.19
CA LEU A 61 -6.20 -16.66 26.37
C LEU A 61 -6.71 -16.64 24.92
N LEU A 62 -6.93 -17.81 24.30
CA LEU A 62 -7.46 -17.89 22.94
C LEU A 62 -8.87 -17.31 22.85
N ALA A 63 -9.74 -17.62 23.82
CA ALA A 63 -11.09 -17.06 23.86
C ALA A 63 -11.06 -15.53 23.94
N GLU A 64 -10.20 -14.97 24.78
CA GLU A 64 -10.04 -13.52 24.91
C GLU A 64 -9.46 -12.88 23.64
N LEU A 65 -8.42 -13.48 23.04
CA LEU A 65 -7.86 -12.99 21.78
C LEU A 65 -8.89 -13.02 20.65
N GLN A 66 -9.72 -14.07 20.57
CA GLN A 66 -10.81 -14.17 19.60
C GLN A 66 -11.92 -13.15 19.88
N GLN A 67 -12.26 -12.91 21.15
CA GLN A 67 -13.22 -11.88 21.53
C GLN A 67 -12.73 -10.48 21.12
N LEU A 68 -11.47 -10.15 21.41
CA LEU A 68 -10.88 -8.88 20.99
C LEU A 68 -10.82 -8.76 19.46
N GLN A 69 -10.50 -9.85 18.75
CA GLN A 69 -10.45 -9.88 17.29
C GLN A 69 -11.83 -9.67 16.66
N THR A 70 -12.86 -10.33 17.20
CA THR A 70 -14.26 -10.19 16.74
C THR A 70 -14.83 -8.81 17.06
N ALA A 71 -14.38 -8.18 18.15
CA ALA A 71 -14.69 -6.80 18.49
C ALA A 71 -13.92 -5.76 17.63
N GLY A 72 -13.03 -6.20 16.73
CA GLY A 72 -12.21 -5.31 15.89
C GLY A 72 -11.04 -4.63 16.62
N LEU A 73 -10.75 -5.02 17.86
CA LEU A 73 -9.69 -4.44 18.70
C LEU A 73 -8.32 -5.05 18.36
N HIS A 74 -7.93 -4.98 17.10
CA HIS A 74 -6.72 -5.63 16.58
C HIS A 74 -5.43 -5.14 17.25
N GLN A 75 -5.37 -3.87 17.66
CA GLN A 75 -4.19 -3.35 18.38
C GLN A 75 -4.01 -4.02 19.76
N GLU A 76 -5.11 -4.29 20.47
CA GLU A 76 -5.08 -5.00 21.75
C GLU A 76 -4.73 -6.48 21.57
N VAL A 77 -5.28 -7.12 20.52
CA VAL A 77 -4.89 -8.48 20.13
C VAL A 77 -3.38 -8.57 19.90
N LEU A 78 -2.80 -7.64 19.14
CA LEU A 78 -1.36 -7.63 18.88
C LEU A 78 -0.55 -7.43 20.15
N ALA A 79 -0.92 -6.47 21.01
CA ALA A 79 -0.25 -6.23 22.28
C ALA A 79 -0.25 -7.51 23.13
N LYS A 80 -1.40 -8.18 23.24
CA LYS A 80 -1.57 -9.38 24.08
C LYS A 80 -0.90 -10.62 23.50
N ALA A 81 -1.05 -10.87 22.20
CA ALA A 81 -0.44 -12.03 21.53
C ALA A 81 1.07 -11.88 21.37
N SER A 82 1.62 -10.66 21.27
CA SER A 82 3.06 -10.42 21.14
C SER A 82 3.87 -10.97 22.33
N ARG A 83 3.28 -10.95 23.53
CA ARG A 83 3.87 -11.53 24.76
C ARG A 83 4.19 -13.02 24.60
N TYR A 84 3.39 -13.74 23.82
CA TYR A 84 3.54 -15.18 23.61
C TYR A 84 4.21 -15.51 22.27
N ARG A 85 4.75 -14.53 21.54
CA ARG A 85 5.41 -14.75 20.24
C ARG A 85 6.57 -15.75 20.32
N LEU A 86 7.32 -15.74 21.42
CA LEU A 86 8.46 -16.64 21.64
C LEU A 86 8.04 -18.09 21.93
N THR A 87 6.76 -18.35 22.18
CA THR A 87 6.27 -19.70 22.47
C THR A 87 6.09 -20.56 21.21
N ASP A 88 6.13 -19.94 20.02
CA ASP A 88 5.86 -20.57 18.71
C ASP A 88 4.50 -21.30 18.65
N ASP A 89 3.52 -20.87 19.46
CA ASP A 89 2.18 -21.46 19.43
C ASP A 89 1.47 -21.10 18.11
N PRO A 90 1.01 -22.10 17.33
CA PRO A 90 0.47 -21.88 15.99
C PRO A 90 -0.87 -21.14 16.02
N ASP A 91 -1.69 -21.34 17.06
CA ASP A 91 -3.03 -20.75 17.16
C ASP A 91 -2.92 -19.25 17.48
N ILE A 92 -2.10 -18.90 18.46
CA ILE A 92 -1.79 -17.51 18.80
C ILE A 92 -1.10 -16.82 17.62
N GLY A 93 -0.16 -17.51 16.97
CA GLY A 93 0.53 -17.00 15.79
C GLY A 93 -0.40 -16.73 14.60
N ALA A 94 -1.45 -17.54 14.42
CA ALA A 94 -2.47 -17.29 13.40
C ALA A 94 -3.30 -16.04 13.71
N ILE A 95 -3.82 -15.93 14.94
CA ILE A 95 -4.63 -14.77 15.38
C ILE A 95 -3.82 -13.46 15.31
N TYR A 96 -2.55 -13.51 15.73
CA TYR A 96 -1.62 -12.38 15.65
C TYR A 96 -1.45 -11.90 14.21
N ARG A 97 -1.13 -12.82 13.27
CA ARG A 97 -0.89 -12.47 11.87
C ARG A 97 -2.13 -11.89 11.21
N GLN A 98 -3.30 -12.47 11.46
CA GLN A 98 -4.56 -11.97 10.92
C GLN A 98 -4.86 -10.56 11.45
N SER A 99 -4.68 -10.32 12.75
CA SER A 99 -4.89 -8.98 13.32
C SER A 99 -3.86 -7.96 12.84
N ALA A 100 -2.61 -8.38 12.60
CA ALA A 100 -1.58 -7.51 12.03
C ALA A 100 -1.93 -7.10 10.59
N GLN A 101 -2.45 -8.02 9.79
CA GLN A 101 -2.90 -7.75 8.42
C GLN A 101 -4.08 -6.78 8.42
N GLU A 102 -5.07 -6.98 9.29
CA GLU A 102 -6.24 -6.10 9.37
C GLU A 102 -5.85 -4.70 9.85
N LEU A 103 -5.00 -4.58 10.87
CA LEU A 103 -4.52 -3.27 11.33
C LEU A 103 -3.69 -2.55 10.26
N SER A 104 -2.82 -3.27 9.55
CA SER A 104 -2.06 -2.73 8.42
C SER A 104 -3.00 -2.23 7.32
N LEU A 105 -4.03 -3.00 6.98
CA LEU A 105 -5.04 -2.58 6.01
C LEU A 105 -5.77 -1.33 6.45
N GLN A 106 -6.23 -1.26 7.71
CA GLN A 106 -6.90 -0.07 8.27
C GLN A 106 -6.01 1.18 8.19
N GLN A 107 -4.74 1.08 8.56
CA GLN A 107 -3.79 2.19 8.49
C GLN A 107 -3.56 2.64 7.04
N THR A 108 -3.45 1.71 6.11
CA THR A 108 -3.35 2.02 4.68
C THR A 108 -4.60 2.72 4.19
N LEU A 109 -5.80 2.20 4.47
CA LEU A 109 -7.06 2.83 4.05
C LEU A 109 -7.23 4.25 4.64
N ALA A 110 -6.82 4.48 5.88
CA ALA A 110 -6.81 5.81 6.48
C ALA A 110 -5.79 6.76 5.83
N LYS A 111 -4.67 6.24 5.32
CA LYS A 111 -3.74 7.02 4.48
C LYS A 111 -4.39 7.37 3.13
N LEU A 112 -5.05 6.42 2.48
CA LEU A 112 -5.69 6.65 1.19
C LEU A 112 -6.89 7.60 1.29
N GLU A 113 -7.60 7.58 2.41
CA GLU A 113 -8.67 8.54 2.70
C GLU A 113 -8.15 9.98 2.73
N ARG A 114 -6.97 10.22 3.33
CA ARG A 114 -6.33 11.53 3.30
C ARG A 114 -5.96 11.96 1.88
N LEU A 115 -5.42 11.04 1.07
CA LEU A 115 -5.11 11.32 -0.33
C LEU A 115 -6.39 11.66 -1.14
N ALA A 116 -7.48 10.93 -0.90
CA ALA A 116 -8.77 11.22 -1.49
C ALA A 116 -9.31 12.58 -1.02
N ALA A 117 -9.19 12.92 0.26
CA ALA A 117 -9.61 14.23 0.77
C ALA A 117 -8.84 15.40 0.11
N GLU A 118 -7.56 15.20 -0.21
CA GLU A 118 -6.72 16.20 -0.88
C GLU A 118 -7.08 16.34 -2.37
N HIS A 119 -7.25 15.23 -3.09
CA HIS A 119 -7.36 15.23 -4.55
C HIS A 119 -8.76 15.00 -5.13
N CYS A 120 -9.75 14.63 -4.31
CA CYS A 120 -11.13 14.55 -4.75
C CYS A 120 -11.81 15.91 -4.72
N ASN A 121 -11.40 16.77 -5.64
CA ASN A 121 -11.95 18.09 -5.81
C ASN A 121 -12.27 18.35 -7.30
N GLU A 122 -13.13 19.33 -7.54
CA GLU A 122 -13.57 19.70 -8.88
C GLU A 122 -12.40 20.14 -9.79
N ALA A 123 -11.42 20.84 -9.23
CA ALA A 123 -10.30 21.37 -10.00
C ALA A 123 -9.42 20.24 -10.58
N ASP A 124 -9.16 19.20 -9.79
CA ASP A 124 -8.41 18.02 -10.23
C ASP A 124 -9.17 17.22 -11.29
N VAL A 125 -10.49 17.04 -11.13
CA VAL A 125 -11.35 16.43 -12.15
C VAL A 125 -11.30 17.20 -13.46
N ARG A 126 -11.48 18.52 -13.40
CA ARG A 126 -11.49 19.39 -14.58
C ARG A 126 -10.15 19.33 -15.31
N ARG A 127 -9.05 19.46 -14.56
CA ARG A 127 -7.68 19.41 -15.09
C ARG A 127 -7.39 18.06 -15.75
N HIS A 128 -7.73 16.95 -15.10
CA HIS A 128 -7.51 15.62 -15.68
C HIS A 128 -8.29 15.44 -17.00
N LEU A 129 -9.58 15.81 -17.04
CA LEU A 129 -10.38 15.70 -18.26
C LEU A 129 -9.88 16.62 -19.38
N GLN A 130 -9.39 17.82 -19.06
CA GLN A 130 -8.72 18.69 -20.03
C GLN A 130 -7.47 18.00 -20.60
N GLU A 131 -6.62 17.42 -19.76
CA GLU A 131 -5.40 16.71 -20.17
C GLU A 131 -5.72 15.51 -21.07
N VAL A 132 -6.75 14.72 -20.74
CA VAL A 132 -7.20 13.58 -21.56
C VAL A 132 -7.75 14.05 -22.90
N MET A 133 -8.73 14.96 -22.90
CA MET A 133 -9.37 15.41 -24.15
C MET A 133 -8.39 16.17 -25.08
N ALA A 134 -7.37 16.84 -24.52
CA ALA A 134 -6.35 17.52 -25.30
C ALA A 134 -5.52 16.58 -26.18
N GLN A 135 -5.47 15.27 -25.89
CA GLN A 135 -4.72 14.28 -26.68
C GLN A 135 -5.23 14.15 -28.12
N VAL A 136 -6.51 14.45 -28.36
CA VAL A 136 -7.17 14.31 -29.66
C VAL A 136 -7.66 15.65 -30.23
N GLN A 137 -7.52 16.75 -29.48
CA GLN A 137 -7.90 18.07 -29.94
C GLN A 137 -6.88 18.62 -30.95
N ALA A 138 -7.38 19.25 -32.01
CA ALA A 138 -6.52 19.95 -32.97
C ALA A 138 -5.81 21.13 -32.28
N SER A 139 -4.51 21.29 -32.56
CA SER A 139 -3.66 22.38 -32.05
C SER A 139 -4.35 23.74 -32.23
N GLY A 140 -4.52 24.48 -31.13
CA GLY A 140 -5.13 25.81 -31.14
C GLY A 140 -6.65 25.84 -30.95
N THR A 141 -7.31 24.69 -30.75
CA THR A 141 -8.72 24.66 -30.33
C THR A 141 -8.81 25.02 -28.84
N PRO A 142 -9.46 26.12 -28.45
CA PRO A 142 -9.60 26.45 -27.04
C PRO A 142 -10.50 25.43 -26.35
N SER A 143 -9.99 24.80 -25.27
CA SER A 143 -10.80 23.93 -24.40
C SER A 143 -11.88 24.76 -23.71
N ASN A 144 -13.14 24.60 -24.11
CA ASN A 144 -14.28 25.31 -23.52
C ASN A 144 -14.72 24.72 -22.16
N SER A 145 -13.77 24.10 -21.46
CA SER A 145 -13.99 23.39 -20.22
C SER A 145 -14.53 24.26 -19.10
N SER A 146 -14.41 25.59 -19.15
CA SER A 146 -15.03 26.51 -18.17
C SER A 146 -16.56 26.43 -18.14
N THR A 147 -17.20 25.92 -19.20
CA THR A 147 -18.66 25.73 -19.28
C THR A 147 -19.14 24.41 -18.69
N TRP A 148 -18.23 23.51 -18.32
CA TRP A 148 -18.61 22.19 -17.79
C TRP A 148 -19.16 22.30 -16.38
N THR A 149 -20.27 21.60 -16.16
CA THR A 149 -20.86 21.36 -14.85
C THR A 149 -20.24 20.09 -14.28
N ILE A 150 -19.54 20.22 -13.15
CA ILE A 150 -18.92 19.10 -12.45
C ILE A 150 -19.61 18.96 -11.10
N ARG A 151 -20.16 17.78 -10.82
CA ARG A 151 -20.93 17.54 -9.59
C ARG A 151 -20.46 16.26 -8.92
N ARG A 152 -20.15 16.36 -7.62
CA ARG A 152 -19.86 15.18 -6.79
C ARG A 152 -21.14 14.36 -6.61
N LEU A 153 -21.03 13.06 -6.85
CA LEU A 153 -22.09 12.10 -6.62
C LEU A 153 -21.87 11.38 -5.30
N ASP A 154 -22.93 10.73 -4.80
CA ASP A 154 -22.84 9.86 -3.63
C ASP A 154 -22.06 8.59 -3.99
N THR A 155 -20.85 8.44 -3.45
CA THR A 155 -19.97 7.30 -3.75
C THR A 155 -20.61 5.96 -3.40
N ASP A 156 -21.41 5.88 -2.32
CA ASP A 156 -21.98 4.60 -1.87
C ASP A 156 -22.89 3.97 -2.92
N ALA A 157 -23.64 4.79 -3.67
CA ALA A 157 -24.49 4.35 -4.78
C ALA A 157 -23.71 3.73 -5.96
N PHE A 158 -22.40 3.96 -6.04
CA PHE A 158 -21.54 3.54 -7.16
C PHE A 158 -20.52 2.46 -6.78
N ILE A 159 -20.44 2.02 -5.52
CA ILE A 159 -19.54 0.93 -5.11
C ILE A 159 -19.79 -0.35 -5.92
N ALA A 160 -21.05 -0.78 -6.03
CA ALA A 160 -21.39 -1.99 -6.79
C ALA A 160 -21.09 -1.85 -8.31
N PRO A 161 -21.46 -0.74 -8.99
CA PRO A 161 -21.00 -0.46 -10.35
C PRO A 161 -19.47 -0.52 -10.52
N ILE A 162 -18.69 0.11 -9.62
CA ILE A 162 -17.22 0.09 -9.68
C ILE A 162 -16.69 -1.34 -9.56
N GLN A 163 -17.18 -2.12 -8.59
CA GLN A 163 -16.79 -3.53 -8.47
C GLN A 163 -17.11 -4.33 -9.74
N SER A 164 -18.27 -4.08 -10.36
CA SER A 164 -18.66 -4.73 -11.61
C SER A 164 -17.72 -4.37 -12.76
N HIS A 165 -17.36 -3.09 -12.89
CA HIS A 165 -16.41 -2.60 -13.91
C HIS A 165 -15.02 -3.23 -13.72
N LEU A 166 -14.49 -3.27 -12.49
CA LEU A 166 -13.21 -3.91 -12.18
C LEU A 166 -13.18 -5.41 -12.49
N ARG A 167 -14.27 -6.14 -12.19
CA ARG A 167 -14.38 -7.56 -12.54
C ARG A 167 -14.42 -7.77 -14.05
N ALA A 168 -15.14 -6.93 -14.78
CA ALA A 168 -15.29 -7.03 -16.23
C ALA A 168 -13.97 -6.74 -16.96
N THR A 169 -13.22 -5.71 -16.56
CA THR A 169 -11.93 -5.38 -17.16
C THR A 169 -10.86 -6.43 -16.86
N ALA A 170 -10.82 -6.96 -15.63
CA ALA A 170 -9.91 -8.05 -15.26
C ALA A 170 -10.19 -9.39 -15.98
N ALA A 171 -11.45 -9.63 -16.39
CA ALA A 171 -11.79 -10.79 -17.21
C ALA A 171 -11.27 -10.64 -18.64
N ARG A 172 -11.46 -9.45 -19.24
CA ARG A 172 -11.01 -9.16 -20.62
C ARG A 172 -9.50 -9.14 -20.76
N SER A 173 -8.75 -8.63 -19.77
CA SER A 173 -7.28 -8.57 -19.83
C SER A 173 -6.60 -9.94 -19.96
N LYS A 174 -7.31 -11.05 -19.69
CA LYS A 174 -6.80 -12.41 -19.90
C LYS A 174 -6.98 -12.93 -21.32
N GLU A 175 -7.81 -12.26 -22.12
CA GLU A 175 -8.16 -12.64 -23.49
C GLU A 175 -7.32 -11.88 -24.53
N THR A 176 -6.71 -10.74 -24.15
CA THR A 176 -6.09 -9.77 -25.07
C THR A 176 -4.54 -9.71 -25.00
N GLU A 177 -3.84 -10.83 -24.82
CA GLU A 177 -2.36 -10.84 -24.83
C GLU A 177 -1.71 -10.63 -26.23
N GLU A 178 -2.50 -10.41 -27.30
CA GLU A 178 -2.00 -10.24 -28.66
C GLU A 178 -2.56 -8.99 -29.36
N HIS A 179 -2.23 -7.76 -28.94
CA HIS A 179 -2.36 -6.61 -29.85
C HIS A 179 -1.17 -5.65 -29.74
N GLU A 180 -0.52 -5.47 -30.90
CA GLU A 180 0.52 -4.49 -31.19
C GLU A 180 -0.02 -3.07 -30.93
N HIS A 181 0.68 -2.30 -30.11
CA HIS A 181 0.33 -0.90 -29.82
C HIS A 181 0.65 -0.01 -31.02
N ASP A 182 -0.28 0.12 -31.95
CA ASP A 182 -0.33 1.31 -32.80
C ASP A 182 -0.97 2.44 -31.98
N SER A 183 -0.24 3.53 -31.75
CA SER A 183 -0.59 4.56 -30.76
C SER A 183 -1.60 5.58 -31.29
N HIS A 184 -2.62 5.12 -32.01
CA HIS A 184 -3.67 5.97 -32.57
C HIS A 184 -4.97 5.79 -31.79
N ILE A 185 -5.55 6.88 -31.29
CA ILE A 185 -6.81 6.86 -30.56
C ILE A 185 -7.96 6.91 -31.57
N ASP A 186 -8.67 5.79 -31.74
CA ASP A 186 -9.71 5.63 -32.76
C ASP A 186 -11.13 5.82 -32.22
N SER A 187 -11.31 5.82 -30.90
CA SER A 187 -12.63 5.93 -30.27
C SER A 187 -12.62 6.76 -28.98
N VAL A 188 -13.82 7.22 -28.58
CA VAL A 188 -14.02 7.92 -27.31
C VAL A 188 -13.79 6.99 -26.11
N ASP A 189 -14.20 5.72 -26.21
CA ASP A 189 -13.98 4.74 -25.14
C ASP A 189 -12.48 4.47 -24.92
N GLU A 190 -11.70 4.44 -26.00
CA GLU A 190 -10.24 4.31 -25.96
C GLU A 190 -9.57 5.56 -25.38
N LEU A 191 -9.99 6.77 -25.78
CA LEU A 191 -9.49 8.03 -25.23
C LEU A 191 -9.60 8.08 -23.71
N PHE A 192 -10.72 7.60 -23.17
CA PHE A 192 -10.99 7.59 -21.73
C PHE A 192 -10.56 6.29 -21.03
N GLY A 193 -9.92 5.36 -21.75
CA GLY A 193 -9.41 4.11 -21.19
C GLY A 193 -10.50 3.25 -20.53
N VAL A 194 -11.74 3.28 -21.02
CA VAL A 194 -12.89 2.58 -20.41
C VAL A 194 -12.62 1.08 -20.27
N ASP A 195 -11.91 0.52 -21.25
CA ASP A 195 -11.58 -0.90 -21.31
C ASP A 195 -10.23 -1.25 -20.67
N HIS A 196 -9.52 -0.27 -20.13
CA HIS A 196 -8.22 -0.50 -19.49
C HIS A 196 -8.41 -0.86 -18.01
N PRO A 197 -7.61 -1.81 -17.47
CA PRO A 197 -7.71 -2.17 -16.06
C PRO A 197 -7.22 -1.02 -15.17
N ALA A 198 -8.08 -0.57 -14.26
CA ALA A 198 -7.76 0.48 -13.30
C ALA A 198 -6.55 0.08 -12.42
N ARG A 199 -5.51 0.93 -12.38
CA ARG A 199 -4.29 0.66 -11.60
C ARG A 199 -4.44 1.18 -10.17
N LEU A 200 -5.27 0.52 -9.38
CA LEU A 200 -5.55 0.91 -7.99
C LEU A 200 -4.46 0.47 -6.99
N SER A 201 -4.42 1.15 -5.84
CA SER A 201 -3.72 0.63 -4.65
C SER A 201 -4.22 -0.78 -4.34
N PRO A 202 -3.34 -1.79 -4.20
CA PRO A 202 -3.73 -3.17 -3.94
C PRO A 202 -4.58 -3.33 -2.66
N ALA A 203 -4.29 -2.52 -1.63
CA ALA A 203 -5.05 -2.52 -0.38
C ALA A 203 -6.49 -2.06 -0.59
N LEU A 204 -6.69 -1.00 -1.38
CA LEU A 204 -8.01 -0.49 -1.72
C LEU A 204 -8.78 -1.47 -2.62
N ALA A 205 -8.11 -2.02 -3.64
CA ALA A 205 -8.71 -3.04 -4.51
C ALA A 205 -9.16 -4.26 -3.70
N TYR A 206 -8.31 -4.77 -2.79
CA TYR A 206 -8.67 -5.85 -1.88
C TYR A 206 -9.89 -5.47 -1.01
N ALA A 207 -9.85 -4.33 -0.32
CA ALA A 207 -10.93 -3.92 0.57
C ALA A 207 -12.26 -3.74 -0.17
N LEU A 208 -12.23 -3.08 -1.34
CA LEU A 208 -13.38 -2.90 -2.21
C LEU A 208 -13.97 -4.24 -2.63
N MET A 209 -13.14 -5.19 -3.07
CA MET A 209 -13.59 -6.50 -3.55
C MET A 209 -14.11 -7.40 -2.42
N GLN A 210 -13.64 -7.20 -1.19
CA GLN A 210 -14.13 -7.88 0.02
C GLN A 210 -15.40 -7.23 0.61
N GLY A 211 -15.92 -6.16 -0.01
CA GLY A 211 -17.10 -5.46 0.48
C GLY A 211 -16.86 -4.68 1.79
N LYS A 212 -15.61 -4.33 2.10
CA LYS A 212 -15.30 -3.44 3.23
C LYS A 212 -15.77 -2.01 2.90
N PRO A 213 -16.10 -1.19 3.90
CA PRO A 213 -16.48 0.20 3.68
C PRO A 213 -15.28 0.99 3.13
N VAL A 214 -15.35 1.38 1.86
CA VAL A 214 -14.27 2.09 1.16
C VAL A 214 -14.71 3.41 0.50
N ALA A 215 -15.95 3.84 0.76
CA ALA A 215 -16.48 5.08 0.20
C ALA A 215 -15.63 6.33 0.56
N PRO A 216 -15.02 6.46 1.75
CA PRO A 216 -14.14 7.59 2.05
C PRO A 216 -12.87 7.68 1.17
N GLN A 217 -12.42 6.56 0.60
CA GLN A 217 -11.21 6.49 -0.23
C GLN A 217 -11.51 6.66 -1.74
N ILE A 218 -12.79 6.76 -2.12
CA ILE A 218 -13.25 6.79 -3.51
C ILE A 218 -14.18 7.97 -3.72
N CYS A 219 -14.09 8.62 -4.87
CA CYS A 219 -14.93 9.76 -5.21
C CYS A 219 -15.53 9.58 -6.59
N VAL A 220 -16.81 9.90 -6.72
CA VAL A 220 -17.53 9.77 -7.98
C VAL A 220 -18.06 11.13 -8.41
N TRP A 221 -17.92 11.42 -9.69
CA TRP A 221 -18.28 12.70 -10.28
C TRP A 221 -19.09 12.51 -11.54
N SER A 222 -20.09 13.36 -11.72
CA SER A 222 -20.76 13.58 -13.00
C SER A 222 -20.17 14.85 -13.63
N VAL A 223 -19.78 14.76 -14.88
CA VAL A 223 -19.28 15.89 -15.67
C VAL A 223 -20.13 16.02 -16.92
N GLN A 224 -20.74 17.18 -17.09
CA GLN A 224 -21.61 17.49 -18.22
C GLN A 224 -21.13 18.77 -18.90
N GLY A 225 -21.15 18.79 -20.22
CA GLY A 225 -20.75 19.96 -20.99
C GLY A 225 -20.67 19.69 -22.47
N GLU A 226 -19.96 20.56 -23.18
CA GLU A 226 -19.69 20.41 -24.61
C GLU A 226 -18.18 20.30 -24.84
N ALA A 227 -17.81 19.41 -25.76
CA ALA A 227 -16.43 19.25 -26.20
C ALA A 227 -16.36 18.90 -27.69
N ALA A 228 -15.31 19.40 -28.35
CA ALA A 228 -14.90 18.94 -29.66
C ALA A 228 -13.65 18.07 -29.47
N LEU A 229 -13.68 16.82 -29.93
CA LEU A 229 -12.58 15.85 -29.78
C LEU A 229 -11.94 15.53 -31.13
N GLY A 230 -11.61 16.59 -31.88
CA GLY A 230 -10.97 16.46 -33.20
C GLY A 230 -11.78 15.58 -34.14
N ALA A 231 -11.12 14.62 -34.79
CA ALA A 231 -11.76 13.69 -35.70
C ALA A 231 -12.87 12.85 -35.05
N LEU A 232 -12.77 12.54 -33.75
CA LEU A 232 -13.76 11.71 -33.03
C LEU A 232 -15.15 12.35 -33.02
N THR A 233 -15.24 13.68 -33.00
CA THR A 233 -16.51 14.42 -33.08
C THR A 233 -16.68 15.17 -34.39
N GLN A 234 -15.93 14.80 -35.45
CA GLN A 234 -15.91 15.50 -36.74
C GLN A 234 -15.61 17.00 -36.60
N ASN A 235 -14.77 17.36 -35.64
CA ASN A 235 -14.40 18.72 -35.25
C ASN A 235 -15.58 19.60 -34.82
N ALA A 236 -16.74 19.01 -34.51
CA ALA A 236 -17.89 19.70 -33.95
C ALA A 236 -17.95 19.57 -32.43
N ALA A 237 -18.40 20.62 -31.76
CA ALA A 237 -18.73 20.55 -30.34
C ALA A 237 -19.99 19.70 -30.15
N LYS A 238 -19.92 18.71 -29.27
CA LYS A 238 -21.05 17.86 -28.91
C LYS A 238 -21.24 17.85 -27.40
N LEU A 239 -22.51 17.77 -27.00
CA LEU A 239 -22.89 17.55 -25.61
C LEU A 239 -22.40 16.18 -25.17
N PHE A 240 -21.91 16.12 -23.93
CA PHE A 240 -21.49 14.89 -23.30
C PHE A 240 -21.89 14.84 -21.83
N GLU A 241 -22.01 13.61 -21.32
CA GLU A 241 -22.07 13.32 -19.90
C GLU A 241 -21.10 12.16 -19.58
N LEU A 242 -20.23 12.40 -18.60
CA LEU A 242 -19.31 11.42 -18.06
C LEU A 242 -19.66 11.15 -16.60
N THR A 243 -19.72 9.87 -16.23
CA THR A 243 -19.62 9.46 -14.82
C THR A 243 -18.24 8.88 -14.59
N ILE A 244 -17.43 9.60 -13.83
CA ILE A 244 -16.06 9.19 -13.52
C ILE A 244 -15.94 8.84 -12.04
N TRP A 245 -14.99 7.99 -11.72
CA TRP A 245 -14.59 7.71 -10.36
C TRP A 245 -13.09 7.81 -10.21
N MET A 246 -12.69 8.18 -8.99
CA MET A 246 -11.32 8.45 -8.62
C MET A 246 -10.98 7.65 -7.38
N ALA A 247 -9.78 7.08 -7.36
CA ALA A 247 -9.26 6.30 -6.24
C ALA A 247 -7.74 6.37 -6.22
N ALA A 248 -7.11 6.06 -5.10
CA ALA A 248 -5.65 6.05 -5.04
C ALA A 248 -5.04 5.06 -6.04
N SER A 249 -4.06 5.52 -6.82
CA SER A 249 -3.32 4.69 -7.77
C SER A 249 -2.44 3.66 -7.04
N ALA A 250 -1.97 2.66 -7.79
CA ALA A 250 -1.08 1.59 -7.30
C ALA A 250 0.21 2.11 -6.65
N THR A 251 0.67 3.29 -7.07
CA THR A 251 1.87 3.94 -6.53
C THR A 251 1.61 4.77 -5.27
N GLU A 252 0.33 5.02 -4.95
CA GLU A 252 -0.12 5.88 -3.84
C GLU A 252 0.41 7.32 -3.89
N ARG A 253 0.92 7.76 -5.05
CA ARG A 253 1.42 9.13 -5.27
C ARG A 253 0.37 10.10 -5.80
N GLY A 254 -0.79 9.59 -6.20
CA GLY A 254 -1.87 10.35 -6.81
C GLY A 254 -3.09 9.48 -7.06
N MET A 255 -4.12 10.09 -7.63
CA MET A 255 -5.39 9.44 -7.94
C MET A 255 -5.37 8.87 -9.36
N GLU A 256 -5.85 7.63 -9.48
CA GLU A 256 -6.26 7.02 -10.73
C GLU A 256 -7.67 7.49 -11.06
N TYR A 257 -7.93 7.80 -12.32
CA TYR A 257 -9.23 8.23 -12.85
C TYR A 257 -9.74 7.16 -13.78
N ASN A 258 -11.01 6.79 -13.64
CA ASN A 258 -11.65 5.81 -14.48
C ASN A 258 -13.07 6.25 -14.81
N VAL A 259 -13.60 5.76 -15.92
CA VAL A 259 -14.93 6.13 -16.39
C VAL A 259 -15.90 4.97 -16.23
N LEU A 260 -17.00 5.20 -15.52
CA LEU A 260 -18.10 4.23 -15.37
C LEU A 260 -19.10 4.32 -16.52
N ARG A 261 -19.27 5.52 -17.08
CA ARG A 261 -20.26 5.76 -18.12
C ARG A 261 -19.84 6.94 -18.99
N ILE A 262 -20.00 6.75 -20.29
CA ILE A 262 -19.89 7.77 -21.32
C ILE A 262 -21.24 7.90 -22.02
N GLN A 263 -21.70 9.13 -22.22
CA GLN A 263 -22.84 9.46 -23.07
C GLN A 263 -22.55 10.71 -23.90
N GLY A 264 -23.12 10.75 -25.09
CA GLY A 264 -22.82 11.81 -26.06
C GLY A 264 -21.51 11.54 -26.80
N PHE A 265 -20.99 12.59 -27.45
CA PHE A 265 -19.90 12.58 -28.45
C PHE A 265 -20.25 12.09 -29.86
#